data_AF-A0A7C0YR29-F1
#
_entry.id   AF-A0A7C0YR29-F1
#
_cell.length_a   1.000
_cell.length_b   1.000
_cell.length_c   1.000
_cell.angle_alpha   90.00
_cell.angle_beta   90.00
_cell.angle_gamma   90.00
#
_symmetry.space_group_name_H-M   'P 1'
#
loop_
_entity.id
_entity.type
_entity.pdbx_description
1 polymer ?
#
loop_
_entity_poly.entity_id
_entity_poly.type
_entity_poly.pdbx_seq_one_letter_code
_entity_poly.pdbx_strand_id
1 'polypeptide(L)'
;MRIKEFQELIRELYFHRDEKRGLEKTFLWFSEEIGELAEALRKGDKEAMEEEFADVLAWLVSLANIAGIDVEEAAKKKYPGVCPYCGKNPCECEKE
;
A
#
# COMPACT_ATOMS: atom_id res chain seq x y z
N MET A 1 3.36 11.57 -9.68
CA MET A 1 3.50 10.14 -9.96
C MET A 1 2.15 9.48 -9.70
N ARG A 2 1.65 8.70 -10.64
CA ARG A 2 0.46 7.84 -10.50
C ARG A 2 0.81 6.58 -9.71
N ILE A 3 -0.19 5.88 -9.17
CA ILE A 3 0.04 4.63 -8.40
C ILE A 3 0.71 3.59 -9.31
N LYS A 4 0.25 3.50 -10.57
CA LYS A 4 0.83 2.59 -11.55
C LYS A 4 2.31 2.87 -11.84
N GLU A 5 2.66 4.14 -12.01
CA GLU A 5 4.05 4.57 -12.25
C GLU A 5 4.95 4.22 -11.06
N PHE A 6 4.44 4.41 -9.83
CA PHE A 6 5.16 4.03 -8.62
C PHE A 6 5.33 2.51 -8.50
N GLN A 7 4.28 1.74 -8.77
CA GLN A 7 4.34 0.28 -8.77
C GLN A 7 5.36 -0.26 -9.78
N GLU A 8 5.41 0.33 -10.98
CA GLU A 8 6.38 0.00 -12.04
C GLU A 8 7.80 0.33 -11.60
N LEU A 9 8.04 1.50 -10.99
CA LEU A 9 9.33 1.87 -10.41
C LEU A 9 9.81 0.84 -9.36
N ILE A 10 8.96 0.48 -8.41
CA ILE A 10 9.29 -0.52 -7.38
C ILE A 10 9.57 -1.89 -8.02
N ARG A 11 8.84 -2.24 -9.09
CA ARG A 11 9.11 -3.48 -9.85
C ARG A 11 10.50 -3.46 -10.46
N GLU A 12 10.87 -2.37 -11.13
CA GLU A 12 12.18 -2.23 -11.77
C GLU A 12 13.33 -2.31 -10.76
N LEU A 13 13.16 -1.71 -9.58
CA LEU A 13 14.19 -1.68 -8.54
C LEU A 13 14.36 -3.02 -7.82
N TYR A 14 13.27 -3.70 -7.46
CA TYR A 14 13.31 -4.74 -6.43
C TYR A 14 12.72 -6.10 -6.83
N PHE A 15 11.99 -6.20 -7.95
CA PHE A 15 11.20 -7.39 -8.28
C PHE A 15 11.99 -8.70 -8.27
N HIS A 16 13.19 -8.73 -8.85
CA HIS A 16 13.99 -9.97 -8.92
C HIS A 16 14.36 -10.52 -7.52
N ARG A 17 14.65 -9.62 -6.56
CA ARG A 17 14.93 -10.02 -5.18
C ARG A 17 13.66 -10.43 -4.46
N ASP A 18 12.58 -9.70 -4.68
CA ASP A 18 11.30 -9.86 -4.00
C ASP A 18 10.60 -11.16 -4.45
N GLU A 19 10.61 -11.43 -5.75
CA GLU A 19 10.11 -12.68 -6.34
C GLU A 19 10.86 -13.90 -5.78
N LYS A 20 12.19 -13.83 -5.69
CA LYS A 20 13.00 -14.91 -5.10
C LYS A 20 12.70 -15.13 -3.62
N ARG A 21 12.40 -14.07 -2.87
CA ARG A 21 11.99 -14.16 -1.45
C ARG A 21 10.59 -14.78 -1.31
N GLY A 22 9.71 -14.50 -2.27
CA GLY A 22 8.34 -15.00 -2.32
C GLY A 22 7.36 -14.18 -1.49
N LEU A 23 6.07 -14.43 -1.71
CA LEU A 23 4.98 -13.61 -1.19
C LEU A 23 4.91 -13.63 0.35
N GLU A 24 4.95 -14.81 0.96
CA GLU A 24 4.84 -14.96 2.43
C GLU A 24 5.95 -14.23 3.18
N LYS A 25 7.20 -14.38 2.74
CA LYS A 25 8.34 -13.71 3.36
C LYS A 25 8.34 -12.22 3.08
N THR A 26 7.88 -11.78 1.92
CA THR A 26 7.73 -10.34 1.62
C THR A 26 6.63 -9.72 2.48
N PHE A 27 5.58 -10.47 2.82
CA PHE A 27 4.53 -10.02 3.73
C PHE A 27 5.04 -9.78 5.15
N LEU A 28 6.06 -10.52 5.60
CA LEU A 28 6.70 -10.27 6.89
C LEU A 28 7.36 -8.89 6.93
N TRP A 29 8.07 -8.50 5.86
CA TRP A 29 8.64 -7.15 5.75
C TRP A 29 7.55 -6.10 5.69
N PHE A 30 6.52 -6.29 4.86
CA PHE A 30 5.37 -5.37 4.86
C PHE A 30 4.72 -5.19 6.26
N SER A 31 4.68 -6.25 7.07
CA SER A 31 4.15 -6.18 8.44
C SER A 31 5.05 -5.43 9.40
N GLU A 32 6.38 -5.46 9.19
CA GLU A 32 7.37 -4.72 9.97
C GLU A 32 7.15 -3.22 9.82
N GLU A 33 7.02 -2.74 8.58
CA GLU A 33 6.80 -1.33 8.22
C GLU A 33 5.46 -0.80 8.75
N ILE A 34 4.43 -1.66 8.80
CA ILE A 34 3.17 -1.31 9.47
C ILE A 34 3.41 -1.08 10.98
N GLY A 35 4.29 -1.85 11.59
CA GLY A 35 4.69 -1.70 12.98
C GLY A 35 5.46 -0.39 13.22
N GLU A 36 6.39 -0.07 12.34
CA GLU A 36 7.17 1.18 12.38
C GLU A 36 6.26 2.41 12.16
N LEU A 37 5.36 2.36 11.18
CA LEU A 37 4.30 3.35 11.00
C LEU A 37 3.45 3.52 12.26
N ALA A 38 3.03 2.42 12.90
CA ALA A 38 2.26 2.48 14.14
C ALA A 38 3.05 3.14 15.28
N GLU A 39 4.35 2.91 15.36
CA GLU A 39 5.22 3.56 16.33
C GLU A 39 5.36 5.07 16.06
N ALA A 40 5.59 5.47 14.80
CA ALA A 40 5.68 6.86 14.38
C ALA A 40 4.38 7.62 14.71
N LEU A 41 3.22 7.02 14.37
CA LEU A 41 1.89 7.54 14.71
C LEU A 41 1.71 7.74 16.21
N ARG A 42 2.06 6.73 17.01
CA ARG A 42 1.95 6.79 18.48
C ARG A 42 2.83 7.89 19.08
N LYS A 43 4.01 8.14 18.50
CA LYS A 43 4.95 9.18 18.96
C LYS A 43 4.56 10.58 18.50
N GLY A 44 3.69 10.73 17.50
CA GLY A 44 3.39 12.03 16.90
C GLY A 44 4.56 12.60 16.09
N ASP A 45 5.48 11.74 15.65
CA ASP A 45 6.66 12.14 14.88
C ASP A 45 6.30 12.23 13.40
N LYS A 46 6.14 13.46 12.89
CA LYS A 46 5.67 13.69 11.54
C LYS A 46 6.70 13.29 10.47
N GLU A 47 7.99 13.48 10.74
CA GLU A 47 9.05 13.14 9.78
C GLU A 47 9.12 11.62 9.61
N ALA A 48 9.12 10.89 10.73
CA ALA A 48 9.03 9.44 10.71
C ALA A 48 7.74 8.97 10.02
N MET A 49 6.57 9.56 10.31
CA MET A 49 5.34 9.18 9.61
C MET A 49 5.45 9.30 8.09
N GLU A 50 6.07 10.38 7.58
CA GLU A 50 6.24 10.57 6.14
C GLU A 50 7.09 9.46 5.50
N GLU A 51 8.16 9.03 6.17
CA GLU A 51 9.00 7.89 5.79
C GLU A 51 8.20 6.58 5.80
N GLU A 52 7.59 6.26 6.93
CA GLU A 52 6.88 4.99 7.13
C GLU A 52 5.63 4.86 6.24
N PHE A 53 4.93 5.95 5.92
CA PHE A 53 3.84 5.92 4.95
C PHE A 53 4.35 5.55 3.54
N ALA A 54 5.54 6.03 3.18
CA ALA A 54 6.15 5.71 1.89
C ALA A 54 6.60 4.24 1.85
N ASP A 55 7.19 3.73 2.94
CA ASP A 55 7.64 2.35 3.00
C ASP A 55 6.49 1.35 3.02
N VAL A 56 5.43 1.61 3.79
CA VAL A 56 4.19 0.81 3.73
C VAL A 56 3.62 0.76 2.31
N LEU A 57 3.63 1.88 1.59
CA LEU A 57 3.18 1.92 0.18
C LEU A 57 4.13 1.12 -0.72
N ALA A 58 5.45 1.26 -0.57
CA ALA A 58 6.46 0.54 -1.35
C ALA A 58 6.31 -0.98 -1.19
N TRP A 59 6.18 -1.45 0.05
CA TRP A 59 6.04 -2.87 0.35
C TRP A 59 4.69 -3.45 -0.09
N LEU A 60 3.60 -2.66 -0.01
CA LEU A 60 2.30 -3.04 -0.57
C LEU A 60 2.40 -3.29 -2.08
N VAL A 61 3.03 -2.38 -2.83
CA VAL A 61 3.17 -2.55 -4.29
C VAL A 61 4.20 -3.62 -4.65
N SER A 62 5.22 -3.88 -3.82
CA SER A 62 6.09 -5.07 -3.96
C SER A 62 5.29 -6.38 -3.85
N LEU A 63 4.39 -6.50 -2.86
CA LEU A 63 3.50 -7.65 -2.75
C LEU A 63 2.59 -7.79 -3.99
N ALA A 64 2.01 -6.68 -4.45
CA ALA A 64 1.17 -6.66 -5.65
C ALA A 64 1.96 -7.08 -6.91
N ASN A 65 3.23 -6.67 -7.01
CA ASN A 65 4.11 -7.05 -8.11
C ASN A 65 4.38 -8.56 -8.15
N ILE A 66 4.64 -9.19 -7.00
CA ILE A 66 4.78 -10.66 -6.87
C ILE A 66 3.46 -11.35 -7.21
N ALA A 67 2.34 -10.82 -6.73
CA ALA A 67 1.01 -11.39 -6.92
C ALA A 67 0.42 -11.16 -8.34
N GLY A 68 1.06 -10.35 -9.18
CA GLY A 68 0.56 -10.00 -10.51
C GLY A 68 -0.69 -9.11 -10.49
N ILE A 69 -0.82 -8.24 -9.49
CA ILE A 69 -1.97 -7.34 -9.30
C ILE A 69 -1.58 -5.91 -9.67
N ASP A 70 -2.34 -5.26 -10.55
CA ASP A 70 -2.27 -3.81 -10.78
C ASP A 70 -3.07 -3.10 -9.68
N VAL A 71 -2.37 -2.40 -8.77
CA VAL A 71 -2.99 -1.78 -7.59
C VAL A 71 -3.90 -0.63 -7.98
N GLU A 72 -3.53 0.14 -9.01
CA GLU A 72 -4.32 1.29 -9.46
C GLU A 72 -5.66 0.84 -10.04
N GLU A 73 -5.65 -0.20 -10.87
CA GLU A 73 -6.88 -0.76 -11.43
C GLU A 73 -7.73 -1.46 -10.36
N ALA A 74 -7.11 -2.15 -9.40
CA ALA A 74 -7.81 -2.73 -8.26
C ALA A 74 -8.51 -1.66 -7.41
N ALA A 75 -7.81 -0.53 -7.15
CA ALA A 75 -8.35 0.61 -6.42
C ALA A 75 -9.52 1.27 -7.18
N LYS A 76 -9.37 1.55 -8.48
CA LYS A 76 -10.44 2.11 -9.33
C LYS A 76 -11.69 1.23 -9.33
N LYS A 77 -11.51 -0.09 -9.43
CA LYS A 77 -12.62 -1.06 -9.40
C LYS A 77 -13.35 -1.05 -8.06
N LYS A 78 -12.63 -0.92 -6.94
CA LYS A 78 -13.23 -0.92 -5.60
C LYS A 78 -13.80 0.45 -5.20
N TYR A 79 -13.19 1.54 -5.63
CA TYR A 79 -13.52 2.91 -5.27
C TYR A 79 -13.69 3.78 -6.53
N PRO A 80 -14.82 3.66 -7.25
CA PRO A 80 -15.04 4.34 -8.53
C PRO A 80 -15.41 5.84 -8.40
N GLY A 81 -15.04 6.50 -7.30
CA GLY A 81 -15.38 7.91 -7.01
C GLY A 81 -16.57 8.11 -6.06
N VAL A 82 -17.20 7.02 -5.61
CA VAL A 82 -18.22 7.00 -4.55
C VAL A 82 -17.92 5.89 -3.54
N CYS A 83 -18.48 6.00 -2.33
CA CYS A 83 -18.41 4.91 -1.35
C CYS A 83 -18.98 3.62 -1.97
N PRO A 84 -18.25 2.50 -1.97
CA PRO A 84 -18.74 1.25 -2.57
C PRO A 84 -19.92 0.61 -1.82
N TYR A 85 -20.27 1.14 -0.65
CA TYR A 85 -21.36 0.64 0.18
C TYR A 85 -22.63 1.49 0.08
N CYS A 86 -22.51 2.82 0.24
CA CYS A 86 -23.67 3.72 0.18
C CYS A 86 -23.82 4.51 -1.12
N GLY A 87 -22.84 4.46 -2.03
CA GLY A 87 -22.90 5.15 -3.32
C GLY A 87 -22.76 6.67 -3.25
N LYS A 88 -22.42 7.23 -2.09
CA LYS A 88 -22.28 8.68 -1.88
C LYS A 88 -20.82 9.14 -1.77
N ASN A 89 -20.59 10.41 -2.04
CA ASN A 89 -19.33 11.12 -1.82
C ASN A 89 -19.64 12.55 -1.32
N PRO A 90 -19.42 12.90 -0.03
CA PRO A 90 -18.76 12.09 1.00
C PRO A 90 -19.57 10.86 1.44
N CYS A 91 -18.89 9.90 2.07
CA CYS A 91 -19.52 8.70 2.63
C CYS A 91 -20.47 9.08 3.79
N GLU A 92 -21.59 8.36 3.90
CA GLU A 92 -22.58 8.50 5.01
C GLU A 92 -22.84 7.15 5.71
N CYS A 93 -21.94 6.17 5.59
CA CYS A 93 -22.09 4.92 6.33
C CYS A 93 -21.93 5.18 7.83
N GLU A 94 -22.86 4.69 8.64
CA GLU A 94 -22.83 4.81 10.12
C GLU A 94 -21.86 3.83 10.80
N LYS A 95 -21.01 3.11 10.04
CA LYS A 95 -20.12 2.10 10.62
C LYS A 95 -18.91 2.77 11.25
N GLU A 96 -18.78 2.56 12.57
CA GLU A 96 -17.56 2.75 13.38
C GLU A 96 -16.35 2.06 12.76
#